data_AF-A0A4D7C685-F1
#
_entry.id   AF-A0A4D7C685-F1
#
_cell.length_a   1.000
_cell.length_b   1.000
_cell.length_c   1.000
_cell.angle_alpha   90.00
_cell.angle_beta   90.00
_cell.angle_gamma   90.00
#
_symmetry.space_group_name_H-M   'P 1'
#
loop_
_entity.id
_entity.type
_entity.pdbx_description
1 polymer ?
#
loop_
_entity_poly.entity_id
_entity_poly.type
_entity_poly.pdbx_seq_one_letter_code
_entity_poly.pdbx_strand_id
1 'polypeptide(L)'
;MTPYAGTAAAATGDCWSRTEMVSSQVRELQTKMMVAALQCRTVQGSSILANYNTFVRRFRTDITKHNDVLKKRFLRLYGARGERAFDSYTTQLANSYGAEAAQADFCTRMEQNTQEVVSISDSELASVAQHAIAVPEGVCVN
;
A
#
# COMPACT_ATOMS: atom_id res chain seq x y z
N MET A 1 13.20 -5.73 42.11
CA MET A 1 13.19 -4.32 41.66
C MET A 1 13.73 -4.29 40.23
N THR A 2 12.85 -4.02 39.26
CA THR A 2 13.09 -3.67 37.84
C THR A 2 13.84 -2.31 37.72
N PRO A 3 14.19 -1.75 36.54
CA PRO A 3 14.13 -2.22 35.12
C PRO A 3 15.48 -1.94 34.36
N TYR A 4 15.73 -2.24 33.08
CA TYR A 4 15.14 -1.67 31.85
C TYR A 4 15.46 -2.53 30.62
N ALA A 5 14.41 -2.84 29.86
CA ALA A 5 14.49 -3.20 28.45
C ALA A 5 14.97 -1.98 27.65
N GLY A 6 16.05 -2.15 26.89
CA GLY A 6 16.49 -1.16 25.92
C GLY A 6 15.60 -1.20 24.68
N THR A 7 14.88 -0.12 24.41
CA THR A 7 14.30 0.14 23.09
C THR A 7 15.44 0.48 22.13
N ALA A 8 15.63 -0.31 21.08
CA ALA A 8 16.51 0.07 19.99
C ALA A 8 15.90 1.28 19.28
N ALA A 9 16.53 2.44 19.42
CA ALA A 9 16.20 3.61 18.60
C ALA A 9 16.62 3.30 17.15
N ALA A 10 15.65 3.27 16.23
CA ALA A 10 15.97 3.26 14.80
C ALA A 10 16.87 4.46 14.49
N ALA A 11 17.97 4.26 13.76
CA ALA A 11 18.83 5.36 13.33
C ALA A 11 17.98 6.36 12.53
N THR A 12 18.14 7.65 12.81
CA THR A 12 17.36 8.74 12.19
C THR A 12 17.44 8.79 10.65
N GLY A 13 18.40 8.08 10.04
CA GLY A 13 18.53 7.92 8.59
C GLY A 13 17.58 6.89 7.95
N ASP A 14 16.96 6.03 8.76
CA ASP A 14 16.14 4.91 8.28
C ASP A 14 14.63 5.16 8.42
N CYS A 15 14.22 6.21 9.13
CA CYS A 15 12.80 6.56 9.24
C CYS A 15 12.21 6.98 7.89
N TRP A 16 10.90 6.78 7.75
CA TRP A 16 10.18 7.21 6.56
C TRP A 16 10.04 8.73 6.58
N SER A 17 10.36 9.42 5.50
CA SER A 17 9.84 10.78 5.36
C SER A 17 8.33 10.73 5.18
N ARG A 18 7.61 11.81 5.51
CA ARG A 18 6.17 11.92 5.22
C ARG A 18 5.82 11.57 3.77
N THR A 19 6.63 12.01 2.80
CA THR A 19 6.39 11.72 1.38
C THR A 19 6.58 10.24 1.06
N GLU A 20 7.60 9.60 1.64
CA GLU A 20 7.80 8.15 1.50
C GLU A 20 6.62 7.39 2.11
N MET A 21 6.12 7.83 3.28
CA MET A 21 5.00 7.17 3.97
C MET A 21 3.69 7.26 3.18
N VAL A 22 3.36 8.44 2.65
CA VAL A 22 2.20 8.60 1.76
C VAL A 22 2.37 7.74 0.51
N SER A 23 3.60 7.64 -0.02
CA SER A 23 3.88 6.80 -1.18
C SER A 23 3.71 5.30 -0.90
N SER A 24 4.08 4.82 0.29
CA SER A 24 3.79 3.44 0.70
C SER A 24 2.29 3.20 0.81
N GLN A 25 1.53 4.13 1.40
CA GLN A 25 0.07 3.99 1.50
C GLN A 25 -0.60 3.94 0.12
N VAL A 26 -0.16 4.76 -0.84
CA VAL A 26 -0.67 4.67 -2.22
C VAL A 26 -0.33 3.31 -2.85
N ARG A 27 0.89 2.81 -2.65
CA ARG A 27 1.28 1.48 -3.14
C ARG A 27 0.46 0.36 -2.50
N GLU A 28 0.21 0.45 -1.20
CA GLU A 28 -0.62 -0.49 -0.46
C GLU A 28 -2.07 -0.48 -0.91
N LEU A 29 -2.67 0.70 -1.09
CA LEU A 29 -4.02 0.84 -1.65
C LEU A 29 -4.10 0.16 -3.03
N GLN A 30 -3.14 0.44 -3.92
CA GLN A 30 -3.08 -0.21 -5.24
C GLN A 30 -2.99 -1.74 -5.10
N THR A 31 -2.11 -2.24 -4.22
CA THR A 31 -1.93 -3.69 -4.01
C THR A 31 -3.19 -4.33 -3.44
N LYS A 32 -3.87 -3.68 -2.49
CA LYS A 32 -5.15 -4.14 -1.93
C LYS A 32 -6.23 -4.25 -3.00
N MET A 33 -6.38 -3.23 -3.85
CA MET A 33 -7.33 -3.27 -4.98
C MET A 33 -6.98 -4.36 -6.00
N MET A 34 -5.68 -4.55 -6.30
CA MET A 34 -5.22 -5.59 -7.21
C MET A 34 -5.54 -6.99 -6.66
N VAL A 35 -5.25 -7.24 -5.38
CA VAL A 35 -5.56 -8.53 -4.74
C VAL A 35 -7.06 -8.76 -4.74
N ALA A 36 -7.87 -7.75 -4.43
CA ALA A 36 -9.33 -7.85 -4.49
C ALA A 36 -9.82 -8.22 -5.90
N ALA A 37 -9.27 -7.58 -6.94
CA ALA A 37 -9.60 -7.89 -8.33
C ALA A 37 -9.25 -9.33 -8.72
N LEU A 38 -8.19 -9.91 -8.15
CA LEU A 38 -7.79 -11.30 -8.41
C LEU A 38 -8.63 -12.29 -7.62
N GLN A 39 -8.82 -12.06 -6.32
CA GLN A 39 -9.46 -13.01 -5.41
C GLN A 39 -10.98 -13.02 -5.54
N CYS A 40 -11.59 -11.88 -5.88
CA CYS A 40 -13.05 -11.75 -6.00
C CYS A 40 -13.57 -11.92 -7.43
N ARG A 41 -12.71 -12.27 -8.40
CA ARG A 41 -13.07 -12.32 -9.83
C ARG A 41 -14.20 -13.29 -10.19
N THR A 42 -14.46 -14.29 -9.34
CA THR A 42 -15.50 -15.31 -9.56
C THR A 42 -16.82 -14.94 -8.89
N VAL A 43 -16.86 -13.85 -8.11
CA VAL A 43 -18.09 -13.35 -7.49
C VAL A 43 -18.98 -12.76 -8.58
N GLN A 44 -20.15 -13.38 -8.79
CA GLN A 44 -21.09 -12.94 -9.81
C GLN A 44 -21.61 -11.53 -9.49
N GLY A 45 -21.62 -10.66 -10.50
CA GLY A 45 -22.08 -9.28 -10.36
C GLY A 45 -21.09 -8.31 -9.70
N SER A 46 -19.89 -8.77 -9.31
CA SER A 46 -18.88 -7.90 -8.72
C SER A 46 -18.30 -6.93 -9.76
N SER A 47 -18.17 -5.65 -9.37
CA SER A 47 -17.52 -4.60 -10.15
C SER A 47 -16.04 -4.42 -9.80
N ILE A 48 -15.50 -5.17 -8.83
CA ILE A 48 -14.14 -4.96 -8.29
C ILE A 48 -13.07 -4.96 -9.39
N LEU A 49 -13.10 -5.92 -10.31
CA LEU A 49 -12.12 -5.99 -11.41
C LEU A 49 -12.23 -4.77 -12.34
N ALA A 50 -13.45 -4.33 -12.67
CA ALA A 50 -13.69 -3.16 -13.49
C ALA A 50 -13.23 -1.87 -12.78
N ASN A 51 -13.48 -1.77 -11.48
CA ASN A 51 -13.06 -0.66 -10.63
C ASN A 51 -11.54 -0.58 -10.53
N TYR A 52 -10.86 -1.70 -10.26
CA TYR A 52 -9.39 -1.75 -10.25
C TYR A 52 -8.79 -1.32 -11.59
N ASN A 53 -9.32 -1.83 -12.70
CA ASN A 53 -8.85 -1.45 -14.04
C ASN A 53 -9.05 0.06 -14.32
N THR A 54 -10.16 0.63 -13.85
CA THR A 54 -10.41 2.08 -13.95
C THR A 54 -9.43 2.87 -13.11
N PHE A 55 -9.21 2.44 -11.86
CA PHE A 55 -8.24 3.04 -10.96
C PHE A 55 -6.82 3.08 -11.56
N VAL A 56 -6.28 1.95 -12.02
CA VAL A 56 -4.91 1.92 -12.56
C VAL A 56 -4.75 2.71 -13.85
N ARG A 57 -5.80 2.81 -14.68
CA ARG A 57 -5.77 3.65 -15.89
C ARG A 57 -5.76 5.12 -15.53
N ARG A 58 -6.66 5.54 -14.62
CA ARG A 58 -6.84 6.93 -14.22
C ARG A 58 -5.64 7.47 -13.46
N PHE A 59 -5.16 6.73 -12.48
CA PHE A 59 -4.10 7.16 -11.57
C PHE A 59 -2.70 6.68 -11.96
N ARG A 60 -2.52 6.16 -13.18
CA ARG A 60 -1.24 5.60 -13.66
C ARG A 60 -0.05 6.51 -13.38
N THR A 61 -0.18 7.79 -13.72
CA THR A 61 0.89 8.77 -13.57
C THR A 61 1.27 8.98 -12.11
N ASP A 62 0.30 9.08 -11.20
CA ASP A 62 0.57 9.32 -9.78
C ASP A 62 1.08 8.05 -9.08
N ILE A 63 0.54 6.88 -9.44
CA ILE A 63 1.07 5.58 -9.01
C ILE A 63 2.55 5.46 -9.39
N THR A 64 2.93 5.84 -10.62
CA THR A 64 4.34 5.83 -11.05
C THR A 64 5.19 6.77 -10.20
N LYS A 65 4.75 8.01 -9.95
CA LYS A 65 5.48 8.96 -9.09
C LYS A 65 5.70 8.42 -7.68
N HIS A 66 4.67 7.85 -7.05
CA HIS A 66 4.80 7.26 -5.72
C HIS A 66 5.71 6.03 -5.71
N ASN A 67 5.65 5.19 -6.74
CA ASN A 67 6.59 4.09 -6.90
C ASN A 67 8.04 4.58 -7.02
N ASP A 68 8.30 5.66 -7.75
CA ASP A 68 9.65 6.22 -7.89
C ASP A 68 10.20 6.76 -6.57
N VAL A 69 9.35 7.34 -5.71
CA VAL A 69 9.72 7.74 -4.35
C VAL A 69 10.17 6.52 -3.55
N LEU A 70 9.39 5.43 -3.58
CA LEU A 70 9.75 4.20 -2.87
C LEU A 70 11.04 3.59 -3.42
N LYS A 71 11.20 3.48 -4.74
CA LYS A 71 12.45 2.98 -5.35
C LYS A 71 13.65 3.79 -4.91
N LYS A 72 13.56 5.12 -4.87
CA LYS A 72 14.63 5.99 -4.35
C LYS A 72 14.96 5.71 -2.89
N ARG A 73 13.94 5.49 -2.04
CA ARG A 73 14.13 5.07 -0.64
C ARG A 73 14.91 3.76 -0.56
N PHE A 74 14.44 2.72 -1.23
CA PHE A 74 15.11 1.41 -1.18
C PHE A 74 16.51 1.45 -1.79
N LEU A 75 16.75 2.24 -2.84
CA LEU A 75 18.10 2.50 -3.36
C LEU A 75 19.00 3.18 -2.33
N ARG A 76 18.48 4.20 -1.62
CA ARG A 76 19.21 4.91 -0.56
C ARG A 76 19.60 3.99 0.60
N LEU A 77 18.70 3.10 1.02
CA LEU A 77 18.91 2.21 2.17
C LEU A 77 19.76 0.97 1.83
N TYR A 78 19.59 0.41 0.63
CA TYR A 78 20.15 -0.90 0.27
C TYR A 78 21.15 -0.85 -0.91
N GLY A 79 21.43 0.34 -1.46
CA GLY A 79 22.35 0.53 -2.58
C GLY A 79 22.00 -0.35 -3.78
N ALA A 80 22.97 -1.09 -4.30
CA ALA A 80 22.79 -2.00 -5.43
C ALA A 80 21.74 -3.12 -5.21
N ARG A 81 21.31 -3.35 -3.96
CA ARG A 81 20.23 -4.30 -3.62
C ARG A 81 18.85 -3.63 -3.53
N GLY A 82 18.76 -2.31 -3.76
CA GLY A 82 17.54 -1.52 -3.62
C GLY A 82 16.35 -2.05 -4.41
N GLU A 83 16.53 -2.37 -5.69
CA GLU A 83 15.43 -2.90 -6.52
C GLU A 83 14.91 -4.22 -5.96
N ARG A 84 15.79 -5.15 -5.60
CA ARG A 84 15.41 -6.43 -4.97
C ARG A 84 14.70 -6.25 -3.63
N ALA A 85 15.13 -5.25 -2.84
CA ALA A 85 14.49 -4.93 -1.56
C ALA A 85 13.08 -4.34 -1.77
N PHE A 86 12.92 -3.48 -2.79
CA PHE A 86 11.61 -2.97 -3.19
C PHE A 86 10.69 -4.07 -3.70
N ASP A 87 11.17 -4.97 -4.57
CA ASP A 87 10.38 -6.11 -5.05
C ASP A 87 9.93 -7.00 -3.89
N SER A 88 10.84 -7.26 -2.94
CA SER A 88 10.54 -8.02 -1.72
C SER A 88 9.48 -7.33 -0.86
N TYR A 89 9.56 -6.00 -0.71
CA TYR A 89 8.53 -5.21 -0.02
C TYR A 89 7.17 -5.37 -0.69
N THR A 90 7.10 -5.22 -2.02
CA THR A 90 5.84 -5.28 -2.74
C THR A 90 5.23 -6.68 -2.78
N THR A 91 6.08 -7.72 -2.77
CA THR A 91 5.67 -9.12 -2.61
C THR A 91 5.06 -9.36 -1.22
N GLN A 92 5.67 -8.82 -0.17
CA GLN A 92 5.13 -8.91 1.19
C GLN A 92 3.76 -8.24 1.31
N LEU A 93 3.55 -7.08 0.66
CA LEU A 93 2.23 -6.45 0.61
C LEU A 93 1.20 -7.36 -0.07
N ALA A 94 1.53 -7.92 -1.24
CA ALA A 94 0.62 -8.80 -1.96
C ALA A 94 0.25 -10.04 -1.13
N ASN A 95 1.20 -10.63 -0.40
CA ASN A 95 0.95 -11.76 0.48
C ASN A 95 0.09 -11.37 1.69
N SER A 96 0.35 -10.20 2.30
CA SER A 96 -0.43 -9.71 3.43
C SER A 96 -1.89 -9.47 3.06
N TYR A 97 -2.15 -8.74 1.97
CA TYR A 97 -3.51 -8.55 1.47
C TYR A 97 -4.13 -9.83 0.92
N GLY A 98 -3.32 -10.77 0.41
CA GLY A 98 -3.77 -12.11 0.04
C GLY A 98 -4.27 -12.91 1.24
N ALA A 99 -3.61 -12.79 2.40
CA ALA A 99 -4.08 -13.37 3.64
C ALA A 99 -5.35 -12.67 4.16
N GLU A 100 -5.45 -11.34 4.03
CA GLU A 100 -6.70 -10.60 4.32
C GLU A 100 -7.85 -11.13 3.44
N ALA A 101 -7.56 -11.42 2.17
CA ALA A 101 -8.54 -11.91 1.21
C ALA A 101 -9.10 -13.32 1.50
N ALA A 102 -8.48 -14.07 2.41
CA ALA A 102 -9.01 -15.35 2.88
C ALA A 102 -10.22 -15.18 3.82
N GLN A 103 -10.50 -13.96 4.31
CA GLN A 103 -11.66 -13.68 5.15
C GLN A 103 -12.96 -13.74 4.33
N ALA A 104 -14.01 -14.36 4.90
CA ALA A 104 -15.26 -14.61 4.19
C ALA A 104 -15.99 -13.33 3.72
N ASP A 105 -15.82 -12.23 4.43
CA ASP A 105 -16.46 -10.95 4.15
C ASP A 105 -15.64 -10.03 3.22
N PHE A 106 -14.42 -10.44 2.85
CA PHE A 106 -13.46 -9.59 2.15
C PHE A 106 -14.01 -9.03 0.83
N CYS A 107 -14.61 -9.88 -0.01
CA CYS A 107 -15.15 -9.43 -1.30
C CYS A 107 -16.32 -8.47 -1.13
N THR A 108 -17.16 -8.66 -0.11
CA THR A 108 -18.27 -7.75 0.19
C THR A 108 -17.75 -6.37 0.63
N ARG A 109 -16.73 -6.34 1.51
CA ARG A 109 -16.07 -5.09 1.90
C ARG A 109 -15.38 -4.40 0.73
N MET A 110 -14.69 -5.16 -0.11
CA MET A 110 -13.96 -4.61 -1.26
C MET A 110 -14.87 -4.11 -2.38
N GLU A 111 -16.08 -4.62 -2.51
CA GLU A 111 -17.06 -4.07 -3.47
C GLU A 111 -17.33 -2.60 -3.16
N GLN A 112 -17.64 -2.29 -1.89
CA GLN A 112 -17.88 -0.91 -1.42
C GLN A 112 -16.61 -0.05 -1.53
N ASN A 113 -15.48 -0.54 -1.01
CA ASN A 113 -14.22 0.22 -1.01
C ASN A 113 -13.74 0.57 -2.42
N THR A 114 -13.82 -0.38 -3.37
CA THR A 114 -13.38 -0.08 -4.73
C THR A 114 -14.29 0.90 -5.46
N GLN A 115 -15.59 0.92 -5.13
CA GLN A 115 -16.54 1.90 -5.66
C GLN A 115 -16.24 3.31 -5.15
N GLU A 116 -15.91 3.47 -3.87
CA GLU A 116 -15.46 4.77 -3.33
C GLU A 116 -14.15 5.24 -3.98
N VAL A 117 -13.16 4.35 -4.11
CA VAL A 117 -11.86 4.75 -4.67
C VAL A 117 -11.97 5.20 -6.13
N VAL A 118 -12.90 4.67 -6.93
CA VAL A 118 -13.06 5.12 -8.32
C VAL A 118 -13.90 6.38 -8.47
N SER A 119 -14.63 6.80 -7.43
CA SER A 119 -15.46 8.01 -7.45
C SER A 119 -14.71 9.28 -7.02
N ILE A 120 -13.49 9.15 -6.48
CA ILE A 120 -12.68 10.28 -6.01
C ILE A 120 -12.19 11.13 -7.19
N SER A 121 -11.80 12.39 -6.95
CA SER A 121 -11.12 13.24 -7.92
C SER A 121 -9.65 12.87 -8.09
N ASP A 122 -9.02 13.35 -9.17
CA ASP A 122 -7.62 13.01 -9.48
C ASP A 122 -6.65 13.47 -8.37
N SER A 123 -6.95 14.60 -7.73
CA SER A 123 -6.14 15.18 -6.64
C SER A 123 -6.27 14.46 -5.29
N GLU A 124 -7.22 13.54 -5.14
CA GLU A 124 -7.57 12.93 -3.84
C GLU A 124 -6.90 11.59 -3.59
N LEU A 125 -6.16 11.02 -4.56
CA LEU A 125 -5.56 9.69 -4.41
C LEU A 125 -4.73 9.54 -3.12
N ALA A 126 -3.86 10.52 -2.86
CA ALA A 126 -2.97 10.49 -1.70
C ALA A 126 -3.75 10.62 -0.37
N SER A 127 -4.77 11.48 -0.31
CA SER A 127 -5.57 11.63 0.91
C SER A 127 -6.42 10.38 1.16
N VAL A 128 -7.03 9.81 0.12
CA VAL A 128 -7.79 8.56 0.22
C VAL A 128 -6.91 7.40 0.67
N ALA A 129 -5.70 7.27 0.12
CA ALA A 129 -4.74 6.25 0.57
C ALA A 129 -4.35 6.42 2.05
N GLN A 130 -4.14 7.65 2.52
CA GLN A 130 -3.85 7.94 3.93
C GLN A 130 -5.00 7.54 4.88
N HIS A 131 -6.25 7.72 4.46
CA HIS A 131 -7.41 7.31 5.27
C HIS A 131 -7.63 5.80 5.22
N ALA A 132 -7.39 5.16 4.07
CA ALA A 132 -7.65 3.74 3.86
C ALA A 132 -6.56 2.83 4.45
N ILE A 133 -5.31 3.31 4.52
CA ILE A 133 -4.14 2.51 4.89
C ILE A 133 -3.50 3.09 6.15
N ALA A 134 -3.65 2.37 7.26
CA ALA A 134 -3.04 2.73 8.53
C ALA A 134 -1.51 2.62 8.46
N VAL A 135 -0.82 3.53 9.15
CA VAL A 135 0.63 3.39 9.39
C VAL A 135 0.84 2.28 10.42
N PRO A 136 1.65 1.23 10.13
CA PRO A 136 1.88 0.16 11.09
C PRO A 136 2.53 0.64 12.38
N GLU A 137 2.14 0.05 13.51
CA GLU A 137 2.75 0.35 14.81
C GLU A 137 4.26 0.11 14.78
N GLY A 138 5.03 1.01 15.41
CA GLY A 138 6.49 0.93 15.45
C GLY A 138 7.20 1.42 14.19
N VAL A 139 6.49 1.83 13.13
CA VAL A 139 7.09 2.49 11.98
C VAL A 139 7.37 3.96 12.31
N CYS A 140 8.63 4.36 12.26
CA CYS A 140 9.00 5.76 12.47
C CYS A 140 8.83 6.61 11.21
N VAL A 141 8.27 7.82 11.39
CA VAL A 141 8.03 8.82 10.34
C VAL A 141 8.60 10.17 10.77
N ASN A 142 9.39 10.82 9.91
CA ASN A 142 10.00 12.15 10.08
C ASN A 142 9.30 13.19 9.20
#